data_AF-A0A1B8C172-F1
#
_entry.id   AF-A0A1B8C172-F1
#
_cell.length_a   1.000
_cell.length_b   1.000
_cell.length_c   1.000
_cell.angle_alpha   90.00
_cell.angle_beta   90.00
_cell.angle_gamma   90.00
#
_symmetry.space_group_name_H-M   'P 1'
#
loop_
_entity.id
_entity.type
_entity.pdbx_description
1 polymer ?
#
loop_
_entity_poly.entity_id
_entity_poly.type
_entity_poly.pdbx_seq_one_letter_code
_entity_poly.pdbx_strand_id
1 'polypeptide(L)'
;MAELHSKSQSPNGKFGFHVTTYNGNLPQENGYADTWEEFFVNGFKHMLTMNIDRGGPWEEMEQLQSAVIDKVIPRLLRPMESNGRFIKPSLVHGDLWYGNAAVDSEIDELGNWRPGRNKFDRSYFLAYESNMKKSEPVDDFDDRNALYSIRFNLHAAALFPRELSYRESVIDEMKRLIAKYPNGYEEEEDDSATPTAPPHPTSFDVNDISIPAVGFGTFQGDDGNGRVKKAVLNALQTGYRHIDTALAYGNEKEVGEAIKESGIPRKDIFVTTKLAQTWHSPSDVEEALDQSLKTLQLDYGVSNFSVLKTKRILEIARIRPAMNQVEMHPYFPQQELLDLCSAEGIHVTAHQPLGGRPVAAVGPNSDRPGPLLDPTINKIVKSTGAVRYLDPKGHIGFDIFSESVDEPVVAAE
;
A
#
# COMPACT_ATOMS: atom_id res chain seq x y z
N MET A 1 -10.66 -12.96 -9.49
CA MET A 1 -11.10 -12.29 -8.24
C MET A 1 -10.29 -12.79 -7.06
N ALA A 2 -10.14 -14.10 -6.86
CA ALA A 2 -9.15 -14.64 -5.90
C ALA A 2 -7.70 -14.21 -6.17
N GLU A 3 -7.28 -14.03 -7.43
CA GLU A 3 -5.97 -13.42 -7.71
C GLU A 3 -5.86 -11.98 -7.18
N LEU A 4 -6.94 -11.19 -7.26
CA LEU A 4 -7.00 -9.85 -6.68
C LEU A 4 -6.91 -9.95 -5.16
N HIS A 5 -7.67 -10.85 -4.53
CA HIS A 5 -7.68 -10.99 -3.08
C HIS A 5 -6.32 -11.47 -2.53
N SER A 6 -5.71 -12.48 -3.16
CA SER A 6 -4.41 -13.02 -2.78
C SER A 6 -3.25 -12.05 -3.01
N LYS A 7 -3.25 -11.33 -4.14
CA LYS A 7 -2.16 -10.40 -4.51
C LYS A 7 -2.36 -8.97 -4.02
N SER A 8 -3.58 -8.59 -3.62
CA SER A 8 -3.85 -7.25 -3.11
C SER A 8 -2.92 -6.91 -1.94
N GLN A 9 -2.54 -5.66 -1.83
CA GLN A 9 -1.82 -5.15 -0.68
C GLN A 9 -2.60 -3.96 -0.16
N SER A 10 -2.90 -3.96 1.14
CA SER A 10 -3.48 -2.79 1.77
C SER A 10 -2.53 -1.59 1.58
N PRO A 11 -3.04 -0.43 1.15
CA PRO A 11 -2.23 0.73 0.80
C PRO A 11 -1.45 1.31 1.99
N ASN A 12 -1.80 0.92 3.21
CA ASN A 12 -1.12 1.35 4.44
C ASN A 12 -0.84 0.18 5.40
N GLY A 13 -0.98 -1.06 4.93
CA GLY A 13 -0.82 -2.26 5.77
C GLY A 13 -1.88 -2.44 6.84
N LYS A 14 -2.93 -1.60 6.87
CA LYS A 14 -4.03 -1.66 7.84
C LYS A 14 -5.28 -2.30 7.24
N PHE A 15 -6.17 -2.82 8.07
CA PHE A 15 -7.51 -3.22 7.65
C PHE A 15 -8.38 -1.98 7.45
N GLY A 16 -9.12 -1.92 6.35
CA GLY A 16 -10.11 -0.87 6.11
C GLY A 16 -9.97 -0.13 4.78
N PHE A 17 -10.69 0.97 4.66
CA PHE A 17 -10.87 1.72 3.43
C PHE A 17 -10.94 3.22 3.71
N HIS A 18 -10.23 4.03 2.93
CA HIS A 18 -10.18 5.50 3.06
C HIS A 18 -11.51 6.22 2.74
N VAL A 19 -12.50 5.51 2.18
CA VAL A 19 -13.81 6.04 1.83
C VAL A 19 -14.87 5.25 2.56
N THR A 20 -15.87 5.96 3.08
CA THR A 20 -17.10 5.33 3.57
C THR A 20 -17.76 4.56 2.44
N THR A 21 -17.61 3.24 2.48
CA THR A 21 -18.33 2.34 1.58
C THR A 21 -19.75 2.15 2.09
N TYR A 22 -20.64 1.75 1.19
CA TYR A 22 -22.02 1.45 1.52
C TYR A 22 -22.32 0.00 1.17
N ASN A 23 -23.16 -0.63 1.99
CA ASN A 23 -23.84 -1.85 1.60
C ASN A 23 -25.35 -1.57 1.65
N GLY A 24 -26.00 -1.64 0.49
CA GLY A 24 -27.30 -1.00 0.29
C GLY A 24 -27.23 0.51 0.57
N ASN A 25 -28.10 1.01 1.45
CA ASN A 25 -28.13 2.41 1.87
C ASN A 25 -27.52 2.65 3.27
N LEU A 26 -26.75 1.69 3.79
CA LEU A 26 -26.09 1.78 5.09
C LEU A 26 -24.61 2.11 4.91
N PRO A 27 -24.13 3.23 5.47
CA PRO A 27 -22.70 3.49 5.53
C PRO A 27 -22.02 2.42 6.37
N GLN A 28 -20.82 1.99 5.97
CA GLN A 28 -20.01 1.05 6.73
C GLN A 28 -18.93 1.81 7.50
N GLU A 29 -18.71 1.42 8.76
CA GLU A 29 -17.52 1.82 9.51
C GLU A 29 -16.38 0.90 9.10
N ASN A 30 -15.62 1.35 8.10
CA ASN A 30 -14.46 0.67 7.56
C ASN A 30 -13.21 1.55 7.70
N GLY A 31 -13.16 2.43 8.71
CA GLY A 31 -11.94 3.17 9.06
C GLY A 31 -10.74 2.24 9.26
N TYR A 32 -9.54 2.80 9.11
CA TYR A 32 -8.33 2.01 9.22
C TYR A 32 -8.10 1.52 10.64
N ALA A 33 -7.74 0.24 10.78
CA ALA A 33 -7.39 -0.42 12.03
C ALA A 33 -6.15 -1.29 11.85
N ASP A 34 -5.31 -1.36 12.88
CA ASP A 34 -4.01 -2.04 12.81
C ASP A 34 -4.12 -3.56 12.90
N THR A 35 -5.20 -4.04 13.52
CA THR A 35 -5.48 -5.47 13.66
C THR A 35 -6.85 -5.81 13.07
N TRP A 36 -7.03 -7.07 12.69
CA TRP A 36 -8.31 -7.57 12.21
C TRP A 36 -9.36 -7.52 13.32
N GLU A 37 -8.95 -7.81 14.56
CA GLU A 37 -9.80 -7.72 15.74
C GLU A 37 -10.38 -6.30 15.88
N GLU A 38 -9.53 -5.27 15.87
CA GLU A 38 -9.94 -3.88 16.00
C GLU A 38 -10.90 -3.47 14.85
N PHE A 39 -10.54 -3.80 13.61
CA PHE A 39 -11.38 -3.52 12.45
C PHE A 39 -12.77 -4.14 12.60
N PHE A 40 -12.81 -5.39 13.03
CA PHE A 40 -14.05 -6.13 13.22
C PHE A 40 -14.89 -5.55 14.35
N VAL A 41 -14.29 -5.20 15.50
CA VAL A 41 -14.97 -4.56 16.64
C VAL A 41 -15.60 -3.23 16.24
N ASN A 42 -14.86 -2.38 15.51
CA ASN A 42 -15.36 -1.08 15.04
C ASN A 42 -16.58 -1.26 14.13
N GLY A 43 -16.47 -2.15 13.14
CA GLY A 43 -17.58 -2.49 12.26
C GLY A 43 -18.77 -3.11 12.99
N PHE A 44 -18.52 -3.94 14.01
CA PHE A 44 -19.56 -4.57 14.81
C PHE A 44 -20.35 -3.53 15.62
N LYS A 45 -19.66 -2.66 16.37
CA LYS A 45 -20.26 -1.57 17.16
C LYS A 45 -21.10 -0.64 16.28
N HIS A 46 -20.57 -0.27 15.12
CA HIS A 46 -21.31 0.55 14.16
C HIS A 46 -22.60 -0.12 13.69
N MET A 47 -22.60 -1.43 13.44
CA MET A 47 -23.81 -2.17 13.10
C MET A 47 -24.83 -2.22 14.23
N LEU A 48 -24.40 -2.17 15.50
CA LEU A 48 -25.33 -2.06 16.64
C LEU A 48 -26.05 -0.73 16.62
N THR A 49 -25.30 0.36 16.45
CA THR A 49 -25.84 1.72 16.33
C THR A 49 -26.83 1.80 15.17
N MET A 50 -26.46 1.30 13.98
CA MET A 50 -27.35 1.29 12.81
C MET A 50 -28.64 0.50 13.04
N ASN A 51 -28.59 -0.59 13.80
CA ASN A 51 -29.78 -1.35 14.15
C ASN A 51 -30.72 -0.57 15.07
N ILE A 52 -30.18 0.17 16.06
CA ILE A 52 -30.97 1.02 16.95
C ILE A 52 -31.58 2.18 16.16
N ASP A 53 -30.79 2.85 15.32
CA ASP A 53 -31.22 3.99 14.51
C ASP A 53 -32.35 3.62 13.52
N ARG A 54 -32.27 2.44 12.90
CA ARG A 54 -33.23 1.99 11.87
C ARG A 54 -34.41 1.21 12.42
N GLY A 55 -34.19 0.37 13.43
CA GLY A 55 -35.18 -0.58 13.95
C GLY A 55 -35.65 -0.29 15.37
N GLY A 56 -35.13 0.76 16.01
CA GLY A 56 -35.43 1.09 17.39
C GLY A 56 -34.71 0.20 18.42
N PRO A 57 -34.99 0.42 19.72
CA PRO A 57 -34.34 -0.28 20.83
C PRO A 57 -34.36 -1.81 20.69
N TRP A 58 -33.35 -2.46 21.28
CA TRP A 58 -33.19 -3.91 21.20
C TRP A 58 -32.61 -4.45 22.50
N GLU A 59 -33.49 -4.64 23.49
CA GLU A 59 -33.13 -4.99 24.87
C GLU A 59 -32.28 -6.26 24.99
N GLU A 60 -32.63 -7.32 24.27
CA GLU A 60 -31.84 -8.56 24.28
C GLU A 60 -30.42 -8.35 23.75
N MET A 61 -30.23 -7.47 22.76
CA MET A 61 -28.90 -7.14 22.24
C MET A 61 -28.09 -6.34 23.24
N GLU A 62 -28.73 -5.40 23.96
CA GLU A 62 -28.07 -4.62 25.01
C GLU A 62 -27.48 -5.50 26.11
N GLN A 63 -28.13 -6.62 26.42
CA GLN A 63 -27.66 -7.58 27.43
C GLN A 63 -26.49 -8.44 26.95
N LEU A 64 -26.36 -8.68 25.64
CA LEU A 64 -25.38 -9.63 25.08
C LEU A 64 -24.16 -8.95 24.46
N GLN A 65 -24.26 -7.68 24.02
CA GLN A 65 -23.23 -7.01 23.24
C GLN A 65 -21.86 -6.96 23.93
N SER A 66 -21.80 -6.66 25.23
CA SER A 66 -20.52 -6.60 25.97
C SER A 66 -19.86 -7.98 26.04
N ALA A 67 -20.64 -9.05 26.27
CA ALA A 67 -20.07 -10.40 26.30
C ALA A 67 -19.49 -10.80 24.94
N VAL A 68 -20.08 -10.37 23.82
CA VAL A 68 -19.49 -10.63 22.50
C VAL A 68 -18.26 -9.78 22.24
N ILE A 69 -18.31 -8.48 22.53
CA ILE A 69 -17.20 -7.55 22.28
C ILE A 69 -16.00 -7.86 23.17
N ASP A 70 -16.22 -8.15 24.45
CA ASP A 70 -15.15 -8.26 25.43
C ASP A 70 -14.61 -9.70 25.56
N LYS A 71 -15.37 -10.72 25.14
CA LYS A 71 -14.97 -12.13 25.29
C LYS A 71 -14.89 -12.87 23.96
N VAL A 72 -15.99 -12.92 23.21
CA VAL A 72 -16.09 -13.77 22.01
C VAL A 72 -15.19 -13.26 20.88
N ILE A 73 -15.22 -11.96 20.58
CA ILE A 73 -14.41 -11.37 19.50
C ILE A 73 -12.90 -11.55 19.78
N PRO A 74 -12.36 -11.14 20.94
CA PRO A 74 -10.95 -11.38 21.26
C PRO A 74 -10.58 -12.87 21.23
N ARG A 75 -11.43 -13.76 21.78
CA ARG A 75 -11.16 -15.21 21.79
C ARG A 75 -11.01 -15.78 20.39
N LEU A 76 -11.81 -15.33 19.44
CA LEU A 76 -11.84 -15.88 18.09
C LEU A 76 -10.87 -15.20 17.13
N LEU A 77 -10.62 -13.90 17.28
CA LEU A 77 -9.82 -13.12 16.32
C LEU A 77 -8.38 -12.88 16.77
N ARG A 78 -8.14 -12.59 18.05
CA ARG A 78 -6.78 -12.32 18.57
C ARG A 78 -5.77 -13.44 18.29
N PRO A 79 -6.12 -14.74 18.44
CA PRO A 79 -5.19 -15.83 18.15
C PRO A 79 -4.65 -15.79 16.73
N MET A 80 -5.42 -15.29 15.75
CA MET A 80 -5.01 -15.27 14.34
C MET A 80 -3.82 -14.35 14.08
N GLU A 81 -3.55 -13.40 14.99
CA GLU A 81 -2.47 -12.42 14.92
C GLU A 81 -1.52 -12.54 16.13
N SER A 82 -1.58 -13.66 16.85
CA SER A 82 -0.72 -13.98 18.00
C SER A 82 0.23 -15.15 17.70
N ASN A 83 1.28 -15.32 18.52
CA ASN A 83 2.29 -16.39 18.38
C ASN A 83 2.96 -16.41 17.00
N GLY A 84 3.37 -15.22 16.52
CA GLY A 84 4.02 -15.05 15.22
C GLY A 84 3.09 -15.22 14.00
N ARG A 85 1.78 -15.43 14.22
CA ARG A 85 0.78 -15.42 13.15
C ARG A 85 0.42 -13.99 12.77
N PHE A 86 -0.01 -13.81 11.53
CA PHE A 86 -0.38 -12.52 10.98
C PHE A 86 -1.48 -12.70 9.95
N ILE A 87 -2.47 -11.82 9.98
CA ILE A 87 -3.49 -11.72 8.93
C ILE A 87 -3.08 -10.60 7.99
N LYS A 88 -2.96 -10.92 6.71
CA LYS A 88 -2.76 -9.92 5.66
C LYS A 88 -4.07 -9.18 5.40
N PRO A 89 -4.13 -7.84 5.51
CA PRO A 89 -5.26 -7.08 5.02
C PRO A 89 -5.31 -7.18 3.49
N SER A 90 -6.41 -7.76 3.00
CA SER A 90 -6.64 -7.98 1.57
C SER A 90 -7.86 -7.20 1.09
N LEU A 91 -7.79 -6.71 -0.14
CA LEU A 91 -8.94 -6.15 -0.83
C LEU A 91 -9.87 -7.30 -1.18
N VAL A 92 -11.04 -7.34 -0.54
CA VAL A 92 -12.09 -8.32 -0.85
C VAL A 92 -13.18 -7.63 -1.67
N HIS A 93 -13.74 -8.36 -2.63
CA HIS A 93 -14.85 -7.87 -3.44
C HIS A 93 -16.15 -7.95 -2.65
N GLY A 94 -16.85 -6.83 -2.50
CA GLY A 94 -18.02 -6.73 -1.62
C GLY A 94 -19.33 -7.28 -2.17
N ASP A 95 -19.44 -7.55 -3.48
CA ASP A 95 -20.66 -8.05 -4.12
C ASP A 95 -20.54 -9.54 -4.49
N LEU A 96 -20.42 -10.39 -3.47
CA LEU A 96 -20.39 -11.84 -3.63
C LEU A 96 -21.71 -12.46 -3.16
N TRP A 97 -22.45 -13.07 -4.09
CA TRP A 97 -23.69 -13.82 -3.84
C TRP A 97 -23.78 -15.04 -4.75
N TYR A 98 -24.64 -16.01 -4.43
CA TYR A 98 -24.62 -17.32 -5.09
C TYR A 98 -24.77 -17.28 -6.62
N GLY A 99 -25.40 -16.25 -7.18
CA GLY A 99 -25.58 -16.10 -8.62
C GLY A 99 -24.38 -15.49 -9.36
N ASN A 100 -23.37 -14.99 -8.65
CA ASN A 100 -22.10 -14.53 -9.24
C ASN A 100 -20.85 -15.22 -8.65
N ALA A 101 -21.05 -16.23 -7.80
CA ALA A 101 -20.02 -17.11 -7.28
C ALA A 101 -20.03 -18.46 -8.03
N ALA A 102 -18.87 -18.88 -8.53
CA ALA A 102 -18.68 -20.17 -9.21
C ALA A 102 -17.87 -21.12 -8.32
N VAL A 103 -18.08 -22.43 -8.46
CA VAL A 103 -17.35 -23.48 -7.70
C VAL A 103 -16.07 -23.95 -8.41
N ASP A 104 -15.78 -23.48 -9.63
CA ASP A 104 -14.73 -24.00 -10.50
C ASP A 104 -13.36 -23.29 -10.38
N SER A 105 -13.20 -22.30 -9.50
CA SER A 105 -11.89 -21.69 -9.23
C SER A 105 -11.88 -20.85 -7.94
N GLU A 106 -10.70 -20.73 -7.34
CA GLU A 106 -10.34 -20.09 -6.07
C GLU A 106 -11.34 -19.01 -5.59
N ILE A 107 -11.83 -19.18 -4.36
CA ILE A 107 -12.78 -18.29 -3.68
C ILE A 107 -12.16 -17.84 -2.35
N ASP A 108 -12.69 -16.77 -1.74
CA ASP A 108 -12.26 -16.08 -0.50
C ASP A 108 -13.34 -16.15 0.62
N GLU A 109 -12.98 -15.94 1.90
CA GLU A 109 -13.70 -16.29 3.16
C GLU A 109 -15.16 -15.76 3.35
N LEU A 110 -15.99 -16.42 4.18
CA LEU A 110 -17.38 -16.81 3.83
C LEU A 110 -18.53 -16.45 4.80
N GLY A 111 -18.42 -15.37 5.58
CA GLY A 111 -19.47 -15.01 6.55
C GLY A 111 -20.89 -14.87 5.97
N ASN A 112 -20.99 -14.45 4.71
CA ASN A 112 -22.23 -14.35 3.93
C ASN A 112 -22.76 -15.70 3.41
N TRP A 113 -22.00 -16.80 3.44
CA TRP A 113 -22.47 -18.09 2.88
C TRP A 113 -23.16 -18.96 3.91
N ARG A 114 -22.91 -18.72 5.20
CA ARG A 114 -23.47 -19.53 6.29
C ARG A 114 -25.02 -19.49 6.37
N PRO A 115 -25.70 -18.35 6.16
CA PRO A 115 -27.16 -18.33 6.21
C PRO A 115 -27.80 -19.08 5.04
N GLY A 116 -28.66 -20.07 5.31
CA GLY A 116 -29.31 -20.89 4.27
C GLY A 116 -30.09 -20.08 3.22
N ARG A 117 -30.59 -18.89 3.58
CA ARG A 117 -31.25 -17.96 2.65
C ARG A 117 -30.36 -17.49 1.50
N ASN A 118 -29.04 -17.52 1.67
CA ASN A 118 -28.07 -17.11 0.67
C ASN A 118 -27.73 -18.24 -0.34
N LYS A 119 -28.33 -19.42 -0.17
CA LYS A 119 -28.31 -20.57 -1.10
C LYS A 119 -26.93 -21.15 -1.44
N PHE A 120 -25.90 -20.83 -0.65
CA PHE A 120 -24.63 -21.52 -0.71
C PHE A 120 -24.78 -22.89 -0.05
N ASP A 121 -24.65 -23.95 -0.84
CA ASP A 121 -24.64 -25.31 -0.33
C ASP A 121 -23.21 -25.78 -0.01
N ARG A 122 -23.09 -27.00 0.53
CA ARG A 122 -21.81 -27.55 0.99
C ARG A 122 -20.75 -27.66 -0.11
N SER A 123 -21.13 -27.70 -1.39
CA SER A 123 -20.17 -27.79 -2.50
C SER A 123 -19.29 -26.53 -2.59
N TYR A 124 -19.85 -25.35 -2.32
CA TYR A 124 -19.13 -24.09 -2.30
C TYR A 124 -18.07 -24.05 -1.18
N PHE A 125 -18.44 -24.53 0.01
CA PHE A 125 -17.50 -24.62 1.14
C PHE A 125 -16.36 -25.61 0.86
N LEU A 126 -16.67 -26.77 0.26
CA LEU A 126 -15.64 -27.76 -0.11
C LEU A 126 -14.69 -27.24 -1.18
N ALA A 127 -15.21 -26.52 -2.19
CA ALA A 127 -14.39 -25.88 -3.22
C ALA A 127 -13.51 -24.75 -2.66
N TYR A 128 -14.02 -24.00 -1.68
CA TYR A 128 -13.22 -23.03 -0.95
C TYR A 128 -12.08 -23.70 -0.17
N GLU A 129 -12.41 -24.71 0.66
CA GLU A 129 -11.45 -25.43 1.50
C GLU A 129 -10.37 -26.19 0.69
N SER A 130 -10.65 -26.58 -0.56
CA SER A 130 -9.64 -27.22 -1.42
C SER A 130 -8.59 -26.26 -1.98
N ASN A 131 -8.88 -24.95 -1.99
CA ASN A 131 -8.00 -23.92 -2.57
C ASN A 131 -7.39 -23.02 -1.49
N MET A 132 -8.11 -22.78 -0.40
CA MET A 132 -7.68 -21.92 0.71
C MET A 132 -7.48 -22.73 1.98
N LYS A 133 -6.27 -22.63 2.55
CA LYS A 133 -5.98 -23.24 3.85
C LYS A 133 -6.82 -22.54 4.91
N LYS A 134 -7.47 -23.32 5.79
CA LYS A 134 -8.15 -22.79 6.98
C LYS A 134 -7.19 -21.94 7.79
N SER A 135 -7.66 -20.78 8.22
CA SER A 135 -6.92 -19.89 9.11
C SER A 135 -6.63 -20.60 10.44
N GLU A 136 -5.44 -20.38 11.00
CA GLU A 136 -5.09 -20.88 12.32
C GLU A 136 -5.66 -19.95 13.42
N PRO A 137 -6.07 -20.47 14.60
CA PRO A 137 -6.24 -21.89 14.93
C PRO A 137 -7.39 -22.52 14.11
N VAL A 138 -7.16 -23.71 13.55
CA VAL A 138 -8.16 -24.39 12.71
C VAL A 138 -9.43 -24.77 13.48
N ASP A 139 -9.32 -25.12 14.76
CA ASP A 139 -10.47 -25.53 15.58
C ASP A 139 -11.48 -24.40 15.81
N ASP A 140 -11.02 -23.15 15.73
CA ASP A 140 -11.85 -21.96 15.87
C ASP A 140 -12.48 -21.52 14.53
N PHE A 141 -12.12 -22.14 13.40
CA PHE A 141 -12.49 -21.69 12.05
C PHE A 141 -14.01 -21.61 11.83
N ASP A 142 -14.78 -22.61 12.27
CA ASP A 142 -16.23 -22.59 12.11
C ASP A 142 -16.90 -21.49 12.95
N ASP A 143 -16.39 -21.26 14.16
CA ASP A 143 -16.92 -20.22 15.04
C ASP A 143 -16.50 -18.81 14.61
N ARG A 144 -15.33 -18.64 13.98
CA ARG A 144 -14.98 -17.38 13.30
C ARG A 144 -15.96 -17.09 12.17
N ASN A 145 -16.28 -18.08 11.34
CA ASN A 145 -17.28 -17.92 10.29
C ASN A 145 -18.68 -17.62 10.87
N ALA A 146 -19.03 -18.21 12.02
CA ALA A 146 -20.24 -17.86 12.76
C ALA A 146 -20.25 -16.39 13.18
N LEU A 147 -19.14 -15.91 13.75
CA LEU A 147 -18.97 -14.53 14.18
C LEU A 147 -19.09 -13.55 12.99
N TYR A 148 -18.47 -13.86 11.85
CA TYR A 148 -18.62 -13.06 10.63
C TYR A 148 -20.07 -13.05 10.11
N SER A 149 -20.77 -14.18 10.24
CA SER A 149 -22.19 -14.28 9.90
C SER A 149 -23.08 -13.42 10.79
N ILE A 150 -22.74 -13.27 12.08
CA ILE A 150 -23.45 -12.35 12.98
C ILE A 150 -23.34 -10.91 12.48
N ARG A 151 -22.12 -10.43 12.14
CA ARG A 151 -21.93 -9.07 11.59
C ARG A 151 -22.73 -8.87 10.30
N PHE A 152 -22.77 -9.88 9.43
CA PHE A 152 -23.57 -9.84 8.21
C PHE A 152 -25.09 -9.80 8.50
N ASN A 153 -25.58 -10.59 9.45
CA ASN A 153 -26.99 -10.61 9.83
C ASN A 153 -27.40 -9.32 10.55
N LEU A 154 -26.52 -8.70 11.34
CA LEU A 154 -26.74 -7.37 11.90
C LEU A 154 -26.93 -6.33 10.78
N HIS A 155 -26.12 -6.40 9.73
CA HIS A 155 -26.30 -5.53 8.56
C HIS A 155 -27.65 -5.76 7.87
N ALA A 156 -28.05 -7.02 7.66
CA ALA A 156 -29.36 -7.35 7.10
C ALA A 156 -30.53 -6.85 7.98
N ALA A 157 -30.42 -6.98 9.30
CA ALA A 157 -31.41 -6.48 10.26
C ALA A 157 -31.56 -4.95 10.19
N ALA A 158 -30.47 -4.21 9.98
CA ALA A 158 -30.51 -2.76 9.81
C ALA A 158 -31.08 -2.32 8.43
N LEU A 159 -30.84 -3.09 7.36
CA LEU A 159 -31.43 -2.85 6.04
C LEU A 159 -32.94 -3.13 6.02
N PHE A 160 -33.36 -4.17 6.72
CA PHE A 160 -34.74 -4.68 6.71
C PHE A 160 -35.30 -4.72 8.15
N PRO A 161 -35.49 -3.57 8.82
CA PRO A 161 -35.85 -3.53 10.25
C PRO A 161 -37.23 -4.13 10.58
N ARG A 162 -38.06 -4.39 9.56
CA ARG A 162 -39.37 -5.06 9.72
C ARG A 162 -39.27 -6.59 9.66
N GLU A 163 -38.14 -7.13 9.21
CA GLU A 163 -37.89 -8.56 9.12
C GLU A 163 -37.16 -9.03 10.39
N LEU A 164 -37.94 -9.41 11.39
CA LEU A 164 -37.43 -9.72 12.73
C LEU A 164 -36.54 -10.98 12.75
N SER A 165 -36.68 -11.88 11.78
CA SER A 165 -35.89 -13.11 11.70
C SER A 165 -34.38 -12.86 11.64
N TYR A 166 -33.93 -11.71 11.14
CA TYR A 166 -32.51 -11.32 11.17
C TYR A 166 -32.02 -11.00 12.58
N ARG A 167 -32.83 -10.28 13.38
CA ARG A 167 -32.52 -10.00 14.78
C ARG A 167 -32.52 -11.28 15.60
N GLU A 168 -33.51 -12.14 15.42
CA GLU A 168 -33.60 -13.45 16.09
C GLU A 168 -32.35 -14.32 15.81
N SER A 169 -31.96 -14.46 14.54
CA SER A 169 -30.78 -15.24 14.15
C SER A 169 -29.46 -14.69 14.72
N VAL A 170 -29.34 -13.36 14.88
CA VAL A 170 -28.17 -12.74 15.55
C VAL A 170 -28.12 -13.16 17.02
N ILE A 171 -29.24 -13.04 17.73
CA ILE A 171 -29.32 -13.33 19.17
C ILE A 171 -29.02 -14.80 19.45
N ASP A 172 -29.57 -15.72 18.66
CA ASP A 172 -29.35 -17.15 18.84
C ASP A 172 -27.87 -17.52 18.68
N GLU A 173 -27.22 -16.98 17.65
CA GLU A 173 -25.80 -17.25 17.39
C GLU A 173 -24.89 -16.61 18.45
N MET A 174 -25.21 -15.39 18.91
CA MET A 174 -24.49 -14.74 20.01
C MET A 174 -24.59 -15.54 21.31
N LYS A 175 -25.80 -15.99 21.68
CA LYS A 175 -26.02 -16.84 22.87
C LYS A 175 -25.19 -18.12 22.80
N ARG A 176 -25.14 -18.77 21.63
CA ARG A 176 -24.32 -19.98 21.40
C ARG A 176 -22.84 -19.71 21.61
N LEU A 177 -22.29 -18.66 20.99
CA LEU A 177 -20.88 -18.32 21.10
C LEU A 177 -20.48 -17.88 22.51
N ILE A 178 -21.32 -17.09 23.18
CA ILE A 178 -21.09 -16.69 24.59
C ILE A 178 -21.06 -17.91 25.50
N ALA A 179 -21.99 -18.85 25.32
CA ALA A 179 -22.03 -20.08 26.12
C ALA A 179 -20.81 -20.99 25.86
N LYS A 180 -20.28 -21.00 24.62
CA LYS A 180 -19.08 -21.76 24.26
C LYS A 180 -17.79 -21.12 24.79
N TYR A 181 -17.73 -19.79 24.85
CA TYR A 181 -16.54 -19.02 25.27
C TYR A 181 -16.82 -18.15 26.52
N PRO A 182 -17.20 -18.75 27.66
CA PRO A 182 -17.63 -18.00 28.84
C PRO A 182 -16.50 -17.16 29.47
N ASN A 183 -15.24 -17.58 29.27
CA ASN A 183 -14.05 -16.93 29.82
C ASN A 183 -13.36 -15.98 28.83
N GLY A 184 -13.76 -15.98 27.56
CA GLY A 184 -13.09 -15.19 26.52
C GLY A 184 -11.72 -15.74 26.15
N TYR A 185 -10.81 -14.85 25.77
CA TYR A 185 -9.43 -15.20 25.40
C TYR A 185 -8.59 -15.44 26.66
N GLU A 186 -7.91 -16.57 26.72
CA GLU A 186 -6.94 -16.91 27.76
C GLU A 186 -5.57 -17.05 27.06
N GLU A 187 -4.57 -16.28 27.48
CA GLU A 187 -3.23 -16.31 26.89
C GLU A 187 -2.55 -17.66 27.19
N GLU A 188 -1.95 -18.28 26.17
CA GLU A 188 -0.98 -19.36 26.39
C GLU A 188 0.41 -18.72 26.63
N GLU A 189 1.04 -19.04 27.76
CA GLU A 189 2.42 -18.64 28.06
C GLU A 189 3.37 -19.32 27.06
N ASP A 190 3.90 -18.56 26.08
CA ASP A 190 5.13 -18.92 25.39
C ASP A 190 6.09 -17.72 25.37
N ASP A 191 7.23 -17.96 26.01
CA ASP A 191 8.26 -17.01 26.35
C ASP A 191 9.38 -17.16 25.30
N SER A 192 9.18 -16.61 24.09
CA SER A 192 10.29 -16.47 23.12
C SER A 192 10.16 -15.30 22.12
N ALA A 193 11.06 -14.34 22.32
CA ALA A 193 11.68 -13.38 21.41
C ALA A 193 10.84 -12.64 20.34
N THR A 194 10.72 -11.33 20.53
CA THR A 194 10.45 -10.32 19.50
C THR A 194 11.51 -10.34 18.39
N PRO A 195 11.14 -10.38 17.09
CA PRO A 195 12.11 -10.14 16.03
C PRO A 195 12.32 -8.63 15.83
N THR A 196 13.58 -8.19 15.87
CA THR A 196 14.04 -6.84 15.49
C THR A 196 14.21 -6.72 13.97
N ALA A 197 13.80 -5.58 13.38
CA ALA A 197 13.98 -5.28 11.97
C ALA A 197 15.48 -5.04 11.59
N PRO A 198 15.91 -5.38 10.36
CA PRO A 198 17.27 -5.13 9.90
C PRO A 198 17.50 -3.65 9.51
N PRO A 199 18.76 -3.16 9.49
CA PRO A 199 19.10 -1.77 9.14
C PRO A 199 18.95 -1.43 7.64
N HIS A 200 18.73 -0.14 7.33
CA HIS A 200 18.47 0.39 6.00
C HIS A 200 19.69 0.38 5.05
N PRO A 201 19.49 0.13 3.73
CA PRO A 201 20.55 0.13 2.72
C PRO A 201 20.94 1.54 2.24
N THR A 202 22.24 1.84 2.12
CA THR A 202 22.77 3.12 1.60
C THR A 202 22.87 3.18 0.07
N SER A 203 22.74 2.03 -0.60
CA SER A 203 22.81 1.87 -2.06
C SER A 203 22.10 0.58 -2.49
N PHE A 204 21.80 0.48 -3.78
CA PHE A 204 21.20 -0.71 -4.40
C PHE A 204 22.11 -1.24 -5.49
N ASP A 205 22.41 -2.52 -5.46
CA ASP A 205 23.22 -3.17 -6.48
C ASP A 205 22.31 -3.70 -7.60
N VAL A 206 22.50 -3.17 -8.81
CA VAL A 206 21.68 -3.46 -9.99
C VAL A 206 22.61 -3.80 -11.14
N ASN A 207 22.61 -5.06 -11.57
CA ASN A 207 23.48 -5.56 -12.66
C ASN A 207 24.96 -5.13 -12.48
N ASP A 208 25.52 -5.40 -11.30
CA ASP A 208 26.90 -5.06 -10.91
C ASP A 208 27.20 -3.55 -10.79
N ILE A 209 26.17 -2.69 -10.81
CA ILE A 209 26.28 -1.25 -10.61
C ILE A 209 25.59 -0.87 -9.30
N SER A 210 26.33 -0.21 -8.40
CA SER A 210 25.78 0.30 -7.15
C SER A 210 25.20 1.71 -7.36
N ILE A 211 23.89 1.84 -7.12
CA ILE A 211 23.13 3.09 -7.27
C ILE A 211 22.88 3.67 -5.87
N PRO A 212 23.33 4.91 -5.58
CA PRO A 212 23.02 5.56 -4.31
C PRO A 212 21.51 5.65 -4.07
N ALA A 213 21.09 5.37 -2.83
CA ALA A 213 19.69 5.39 -2.46
C ALA A 213 19.10 6.82 -2.36
N VAL A 214 19.79 7.90 -2.74
CA VAL A 214 19.15 9.22 -2.91
C VAL A 214 19.73 9.94 -4.10
N GLY A 215 18.85 10.39 -5.00
CA GLY A 215 19.18 11.24 -6.14
C GLY A 215 18.75 12.70 -5.98
N PHE A 216 19.50 13.61 -6.62
CA PHE A 216 19.18 15.05 -6.71
C PHE A 216 18.72 15.41 -8.13
N GLY A 217 17.44 15.77 -8.30
CA GLY A 217 16.84 16.09 -9.60
C GLY A 217 16.98 17.56 -10.02
N THR A 218 17.05 17.82 -11.33
CA THR A 218 17.40 19.15 -11.89
C THR A 218 16.32 19.80 -12.76
N PHE A 219 15.08 19.33 -12.76
CA PHE A 219 14.01 19.92 -13.56
C PHE A 219 13.62 21.35 -13.10
N GLN A 220 13.23 22.22 -14.04
CA GLN A 220 12.85 23.64 -13.86
C GLN A 220 14.00 24.59 -13.49
N GLY A 221 14.94 24.79 -14.41
CA GLY A 221 15.99 25.79 -14.28
C GLY A 221 15.55 27.23 -14.60
N ASP A 222 16.49 28.16 -14.46
CA ASP A 222 16.33 29.57 -14.79
C ASP A 222 16.87 29.92 -16.19
N ASP A 223 16.69 31.16 -16.63
CA ASP A 223 17.24 31.63 -17.90
C ASP A 223 18.77 31.44 -17.89
N GLY A 224 19.25 30.52 -18.74
CA GLY A 224 20.66 30.12 -18.79
C GLY A 224 21.11 29.12 -17.73
N ASN A 225 20.20 28.56 -16.91
CA ASN A 225 20.41 27.45 -15.97
C ASN A 225 21.50 27.63 -14.90
N GLY A 226 21.95 28.85 -14.65
CA GLY A 226 22.98 29.14 -13.65
C GLY A 226 22.61 28.71 -12.23
N ARG A 227 21.32 28.78 -11.86
CA ARG A 227 20.84 28.27 -10.56
C ARG A 227 20.87 26.75 -10.47
N VAL A 228 20.64 26.04 -11.57
CA VAL A 228 20.75 24.57 -11.62
C VAL A 228 22.20 24.14 -11.36
N LYS A 229 23.16 24.77 -12.04
CA LYS A 229 24.59 24.51 -11.83
C LYS A 229 24.97 24.64 -10.35
N LYS A 230 24.59 25.76 -9.73
CA LYS A 230 24.89 26.02 -8.32
C LYS A 230 24.21 25.03 -7.38
N ALA A 231 22.97 24.65 -7.66
CA ALA A 231 22.23 23.69 -6.84
C ALA A 231 22.86 22.29 -6.87
N VAL A 232 23.26 21.81 -8.07
CA VAL A 232 23.96 20.53 -8.22
C VAL A 232 25.31 20.55 -7.52
N LEU A 233 26.09 21.62 -7.66
CA LEU A 233 27.38 21.76 -6.99
C LEU A 233 27.22 21.68 -5.46
N ASN A 234 26.24 22.40 -4.91
CA ASN A 234 25.94 22.34 -3.49
C ASN A 234 25.54 20.93 -3.05
N ALA A 235 24.62 20.26 -3.76
CA ALA A 235 24.16 18.91 -3.43
C ALA A 235 25.33 17.90 -3.37
N LEU A 236 26.23 17.96 -4.34
CA LEU A 236 27.45 17.15 -4.38
C LEU A 236 28.35 17.40 -3.17
N GLN A 237 28.51 18.67 -2.76
CA GLN A 237 29.32 19.07 -1.61
C GLN A 237 28.70 18.62 -0.27
N THR A 238 27.37 18.56 -0.16
CA THR A 238 26.67 18.03 1.03
C THR A 238 26.62 16.51 1.10
N GLY A 239 27.09 15.80 0.08
CA GLY A 239 27.24 14.34 0.12
C GLY A 239 26.38 13.56 -0.86
N TYR A 240 25.55 14.21 -1.70
CA TYR A 240 24.81 13.50 -2.74
C TYR A 240 25.78 12.90 -3.76
N ARG A 241 25.46 11.70 -4.23
CA ARG A 241 26.24 11.00 -5.28
C ARG A 241 25.40 10.56 -6.46
N HIS A 242 24.08 10.70 -6.42
CA HIS A 242 23.21 10.46 -7.57
C HIS A 242 22.61 11.79 -8.04
N ILE A 243 22.82 12.15 -9.31
CA ILE A 243 22.25 13.34 -9.95
C ILE A 243 21.31 12.91 -11.09
N ASP A 244 20.13 13.50 -11.16
CA ASP A 244 19.15 13.25 -12.22
C ASP A 244 18.91 14.49 -13.09
N THR A 245 19.05 14.34 -14.41
CA THR A 245 18.81 15.38 -15.43
C THR A 245 18.13 14.81 -16.68
N ALA A 246 17.97 15.61 -17.73
CA ALA A 246 17.43 15.18 -19.03
C ALA A 246 17.76 16.19 -20.15
N LEU A 247 17.88 15.71 -21.39
CA LEU A 247 18.00 16.58 -22.57
C LEU A 247 16.86 17.59 -22.67
N ALA A 248 15.63 17.14 -22.38
CA ALA A 248 14.44 17.98 -22.40
C ALA A 248 14.43 19.09 -21.33
N TYR A 249 15.29 19.00 -20.30
CA TYR A 249 15.40 20.04 -19.29
C TYR A 249 16.31 21.20 -19.75
N GLY A 250 17.07 20.99 -20.84
CA GLY A 250 17.92 22.02 -21.44
C GLY A 250 19.10 22.47 -20.56
N ASN A 251 19.43 21.72 -19.52
CA ASN A 251 20.41 22.11 -18.49
C ASN A 251 21.54 21.10 -18.28
N GLU A 252 21.64 20.10 -19.16
CA GLU A 252 22.65 19.06 -19.11
C GLU A 252 24.08 19.61 -19.07
N LYS A 253 24.35 20.66 -19.86
CA LYS A 253 25.64 21.36 -19.87
C LYS A 253 25.99 21.90 -18.49
N GLU A 254 25.06 22.58 -17.84
CA GLU A 254 25.26 23.18 -16.51
C GLU A 254 25.44 22.12 -15.42
N VAL A 255 24.74 20.98 -15.53
CA VAL A 255 24.96 19.81 -14.65
C VAL A 255 26.38 19.25 -14.83
N GLY A 256 26.82 19.07 -16.08
CA GLY A 256 28.19 18.61 -16.39
C GLY A 256 29.27 19.56 -15.87
N GLU A 257 29.05 20.87 -16.00
CA GLU A 257 29.95 21.87 -15.43
C GLU A 257 29.99 21.81 -13.89
N ALA A 258 28.86 21.65 -13.22
CA ALA A 258 28.79 21.50 -11.76
C ALA A 258 29.52 20.24 -11.26
N ILE A 259 29.33 19.11 -11.94
CA ILE A 259 30.03 17.86 -11.62
C ILE A 259 31.55 18.07 -11.72
N LYS A 260 32.02 18.68 -12.81
CA LYS A 260 33.44 18.97 -13.01
C LYS A 260 33.98 19.93 -11.95
N GLU A 261 33.23 20.97 -11.64
CA GLU A 261 33.60 22.00 -10.64
C GLU A 261 33.59 21.46 -9.20
N SER A 262 32.80 20.41 -8.92
CA SER A 262 32.74 19.78 -7.59
C SER A 262 34.08 19.16 -7.15
N GLY A 263 34.95 18.79 -8.11
CA GLY A 263 36.21 18.10 -7.83
C GLY A 263 36.07 16.66 -7.35
N ILE A 264 34.86 16.13 -7.22
CA ILE A 264 34.60 14.74 -6.84
C ILE A 264 34.96 13.83 -8.02
N PRO A 265 35.65 12.69 -7.80
CA PRO A 265 35.96 11.77 -8.87
C PRO A 265 34.70 11.31 -9.60
N ARG A 266 34.69 11.42 -10.93
CA ARG A 266 33.51 11.10 -11.75
C ARG A 266 32.92 9.72 -11.45
N LYS A 267 33.77 8.71 -11.24
CA LYS A 267 33.36 7.34 -10.94
C LYS A 267 32.53 7.20 -9.65
N ASP A 268 32.60 8.19 -8.75
CA ASP A 268 31.88 8.19 -7.49
C ASP A 268 30.50 8.86 -7.62
N ILE A 269 30.16 9.39 -8.80
CA ILE A 269 28.89 10.07 -9.06
C ILE A 269 28.07 9.22 -10.03
N PHE A 270 26.90 8.78 -9.61
CA PHE A 270 25.89 8.20 -10.48
C PHE A 270 25.09 9.32 -11.14
N VAL A 271 24.95 9.32 -12.47
CA VAL A 271 24.19 10.37 -13.17
C VAL A 271 23.18 9.74 -14.11
N THR A 272 21.95 10.23 -14.05
CA THR A 272 20.84 9.80 -14.90
C THR A 272 20.49 10.91 -15.90
N THR A 273 20.33 10.56 -17.18
CA THR A 273 19.71 11.42 -18.20
C THR A 273 18.64 10.67 -19.00
N LYS A 274 17.92 11.37 -19.89
CA LYS A 274 16.73 10.88 -20.59
C LYS A 274 16.75 11.26 -22.06
N LEU A 275 16.42 10.29 -22.92
CA LEU A 275 16.16 10.50 -24.34
C LEU A 275 14.89 11.35 -24.52
N ALA A 276 14.97 12.41 -25.33
CA ALA A 276 13.82 13.27 -25.61
C ALA A 276 12.86 12.62 -26.62
N GLN A 277 11.57 12.97 -26.52
CA GLN A 277 10.49 12.33 -27.29
C GLN A 277 10.62 12.51 -28.81
N THR A 278 11.36 13.53 -29.25
CA THR A 278 11.63 13.81 -30.67
C THR A 278 12.64 12.84 -31.30
N TRP A 279 13.27 11.97 -30.52
CA TRP A 279 14.36 11.08 -30.96
C TRP A 279 14.03 9.59 -30.77
N HIS A 280 12.74 9.21 -30.78
CA HIS A 280 12.32 7.83 -30.57
C HIS A 280 12.42 6.91 -31.81
N SER A 281 12.74 7.45 -33.00
CA SER A 281 13.02 6.60 -34.17
C SER A 281 14.26 5.75 -33.88
N PRO A 282 14.25 4.43 -34.12
CA PRO A 282 15.41 3.58 -33.85
C PRO A 282 16.71 4.07 -34.50
N SER A 283 16.65 4.72 -35.66
CA SER A 283 17.79 5.33 -36.34
C SER A 283 18.41 6.52 -35.62
N ASP A 284 17.64 7.18 -34.76
CA ASP A 284 17.97 8.47 -34.15
C ASP A 284 18.39 8.32 -32.68
N VAL A 285 18.08 7.15 -32.08
CA VAL A 285 18.34 6.85 -30.66
C VAL A 285 19.84 6.89 -30.34
N GLU A 286 20.67 6.30 -31.20
CA GLU A 286 22.13 6.22 -30.98
C GLU A 286 22.77 7.62 -31.04
N GLU A 287 22.40 8.44 -32.03
CA GLU A 287 22.88 9.83 -32.15
C GLU A 287 22.40 10.72 -31.00
N ALA A 288 21.14 10.58 -30.57
CA ALA A 288 20.59 11.35 -29.45
C ALA A 288 21.20 10.98 -28.10
N LEU A 289 21.51 9.69 -27.90
CA LEU A 289 22.30 9.22 -26.78
C LEU A 289 23.70 9.83 -26.86
N ASP A 290 24.43 9.66 -27.96
CA ASP A 290 25.78 10.23 -28.12
C ASP A 290 25.82 11.75 -27.89
N GLN A 291 24.79 12.49 -28.32
CA GLN A 291 24.67 13.92 -28.07
C GLN A 291 24.51 14.24 -26.57
N SER A 292 23.62 13.53 -25.87
CA SER A 292 23.37 13.73 -24.44
C SER A 292 24.58 13.26 -23.61
N LEU A 293 25.15 12.11 -23.95
CA LEU A 293 26.35 11.54 -23.34
C LEU A 293 27.59 12.40 -23.59
N LYS A 294 27.72 13.08 -24.74
CA LYS A 294 28.79 14.04 -25.01
C LYS A 294 28.58 15.37 -24.27
N THR A 295 27.34 15.81 -24.15
CA THR A 295 26.98 17.04 -23.43
C THR A 295 27.17 16.88 -21.93
N LEU A 296 26.84 15.70 -21.40
CA LEU A 296 26.96 15.36 -19.97
C LEU A 296 28.27 14.66 -19.60
N GLN A 297 28.96 14.06 -20.57
CA GLN A 297 30.16 13.20 -20.42
C GLN A 297 29.90 11.87 -19.67
N LEU A 298 28.87 11.07 -20.04
CA LEU A 298 28.38 9.90 -19.25
C LEU A 298 27.96 8.67 -20.10
N ASP A 299 27.39 7.63 -19.44
CA ASP A 299 26.83 6.38 -20.01
C ASP A 299 25.39 6.08 -19.53
N TYR A 300 24.67 5.25 -20.31
CA TYR A 300 23.21 5.04 -20.53
C TYR A 300 22.16 4.89 -19.37
N GLY A 301 20.88 5.19 -19.69
CA GLY A 301 19.66 4.93 -18.88
C GLY A 301 18.32 5.25 -19.62
N VAL A 302 17.14 4.86 -19.09
CA VAL A 302 15.79 5.17 -19.65
C VAL A 302 14.83 5.79 -18.61
N SER A 303 13.76 6.48 -19.05
CA SER A 303 12.78 7.15 -18.18
C SER A 303 11.38 7.28 -18.81
N ASN A 304 10.34 7.31 -17.98
CA ASN A 304 8.92 7.49 -18.31
C ASN A 304 8.32 6.34 -19.14
N PHE A 305 8.79 5.11 -18.90
CA PHE A 305 8.20 3.92 -19.50
C PHE A 305 7.06 3.44 -18.61
N SER A 306 5.83 3.46 -19.12
CA SER A 306 4.67 2.84 -18.46
C SER A 306 4.76 1.31 -18.50
N VAL A 307 3.86 0.61 -17.80
CA VAL A 307 3.82 -0.88 -17.77
C VAL A 307 3.87 -1.46 -19.19
N LEU A 308 3.03 -0.97 -20.10
CA LEU A 308 2.98 -1.44 -21.49
C LEU A 308 4.27 -1.14 -22.26
N LYS A 309 4.84 0.06 -22.10
CA LYS A 309 6.10 0.43 -22.76
C LYS A 309 7.27 -0.40 -22.24
N THR A 310 7.29 -0.67 -20.94
CA THR A 310 8.30 -1.50 -20.26
C THR A 310 8.24 -2.94 -20.76
N LYS A 311 7.04 -3.54 -20.85
CA LYS A 311 6.87 -4.87 -21.46
C LYS A 311 7.36 -4.89 -22.91
N ARG A 312 6.99 -3.87 -23.70
CA ARG A 312 7.36 -3.79 -25.11
C ARG A 312 8.86 -3.67 -25.34
N ILE A 313 9.57 -2.88 -24.54
CA ILE A 313 11.02 -2.73 -24.69
C ILE A 313 11.76 -4.00 -24.27
N LEU A 314 11.27 -4.73 -23.28
CA LEU A 314 11.85 -6.01 -22.85
C LEU A 314 11.75 -7.11 -23.92
N GLU A 315 10.78 -7.04 -24.83
CA GLU A 315 10.65 -7.96 -25.97
C GLU A 315 11.74 -7.76 -27.04
N ILE A 316 12.25 -6.53 -27.21
CA ILE A 316 13.07 -6.16 -28.37
C ILE A 316 14.48 -5.66 -28.01
N ALA A 317 14.71 -5.28 -26.76
CA ALA A 317 15.96 -4.67 -26.35
C ALA A 317 17.10 -5.69 -26.33
N ARG A 318 18.16 -5.40 -27.09
CA ARG A 318 19.43 -6.16 -27.03
C ARG A 318 20.09 -6.06 -25.66
N ILE A 319 20.00 -4.91 -25.01
CA ILE A 319 20.50 -4.64 -23.65
C ILE A 319 19.29 -4.23 -22.81
N ARG A 320 18.99 -5.00 -21.76
CA ARG A 320 17.84 -4.74 -20.89
C ARG A 320 18.04 -3.41 -20.14
N PRO A 321 16.99 -2.57 -20.01
CA PRO A 321 17.09 -1.34 -19.22
C PRO A 321 17.41 -1.65 -17.77
N ALA A 322 18.48 -1.06 -17.21
CA ALA A 322 18.84 -1.27 -15.81
C ALA A 322 17.93 -0.47 -14.85
N MET A 323 17.32 0.62 -15.32
CA MET A 323 16.52 1.52 -14.49
C MET A 323 15.43 2.21 -15.32
N ASN A 324 14.28 2.49 -14.71
CA ASN A 324 13.17 3.25 -15.28
C ASN A 324 12.76 4.37 -14.32
N GLN A 325 13.10 5.61 -14.64
CA GLN A 325 12.72 6.76 -13.81
C GLN A 325 11.33 7.29 -14.17
N VAL A 326 10.42 7.43 -13.21
CA VAL A 326 9.03 7.85 -13.42
C VAL A 326 8.51 8.80 -12.34
N GLU A 327 7.42 9.52 -12.62
CA GLU A 327 6.78 10.41 -11.63
C GLU A 327 6.21 9.56 -10.50
N MET A 328 6.70 9.73 -9.28
CA MET A 328 6.18 8.91 -8.19
C MET A 328 6.19 9.68 -6.89
N HIS A 329 5.00 9.82 -6.29
CA HIS A 329 4.77 10.59 -5.07
C HIS A 329 3.50 10.05 -4.36
N PRO A 330 3.13 10.52 -3.15
CA PRO A 330 2.01 9.95 -2.39
C PRO A 330 0.68 9.90 -3.15
N TYR A 331 0.44 10.90 -4.02
CA TYR A 331 -0.75 10.94 -4.86
C TYR A 331 -0.63 10.21 -6.21
N PHE A 332 0.55 9.68 -6.55
CA PHE A 332 0.82 8.95 -7.78
C PHE A 332 1.89 7.85 -7.56
N PRO A 333 1.57 6.77 -6.82
CA PRO A 333 2.55 5.78 -6.38
C PRO A 333 2.99 4.77 -7.46
N GLN A 334 2.29 4.70 -8.60
CA GLN A 334 2.63 3.84 -9.76
C GLN A 334 2.97 2.36 -9.43
N GLN A 335 2.23 1.74 -8.50
CA GLN A 335 2.54 0.40 -7.96
C GLN A 335 2.70 -0.70 -9.03
N GLU A 336 1.80 -0.78 -10.02
CA GLU A 336 1.89 -1.80 -11.08
C GLU A 336 3.18 -1.70 -11.90
N LEU A 337 3.71 -0.47 -12.08
CA LEU A 337 4.97 -0.26 -12.77
C LEU A 337 6.15 -0.64 -11.89
N LEU A 338 6.08 -0.34 -10.60
CA LEU A 338 7.08 -0.75 -9.61
C LEU A 338 7.23 -2.28 -9.58
N ASP A 339 6.10 -2.99 -9.50
CA ASP A 339 6.07 -4.45 -9.42
C ASP A 339 6.66 -5.08 -10.70
N LEU A 340 6.28 -4.58 -11.87
CA LEU A 340 6.84 -5.03 -13.14
C LEU A 340 8.35 -4.81 -13.21
N CYS A 341 8.81 -3.61 -12.87
CA CYS A 341 10.23 -3.28 -12.95
C CYS A 341 11.05 -4.13 -11.97
N SER A 342 10.56 -4.33 -10.74
CA SER A 342 11.20 -5.19 -9.73
C SER A 342 11.33 -6.63 -10.21
N ALA A 343 10.27 -7.23 -10.75
CA ALA A 343 10.28 -8.60 -11.28
C ALA A 343 11.28 -8.80 -12.44
N GLU A 344 11.58 -7.75 -13.19
CA GLU A 344 12.46 -7.79 -14.36
C GLU A 344 13.90 -7.33 -14.05
N GLY A 345 14.22 -7.07 -12.77
CA GLY A 345 15.52 -6.57 -12.35
C GLY A 345 15.81 -5.13 -12.81
N ILE A 346 14.76 -4.34 -13.07
CA ILE A 346 14.81 -2.95 -13.49
C ILE A 346 14.58 -2.07 -12.26
N HIS A 347 15.54 -1.23 -11.92
CA HIS A 347 15.41 -0.33 -10.78
C HIS A 347 14.43 0.81 -11.10
N VAL A 348 13.55 1.20 -10.18
CA VAL A 348 12.67 2.37 -10.38
C VAL A 348 13.20 3.55 -9.59
N THR A 349 13.32 4.71 -10.25
CA THR A 349 13.68 5.96 -9.57
C THR A 349 12.51 6.94 -9.67
N ALA A 350 12.18 7.60 -8.56
CA ALA A 350 11.06 8.53 -8.47
C ALA A 350 11.51 9.96 -8.84
N HIS A 351 10.91 10.55 -9.87
CA HIS A 351 10.94 12.00 -10.06
C HIS A 351 9.68 12.67 -9.51
N GLN A 352 9.76 13.96 -9.17
CA GLN A 352 8.73 14.70 -8.43
C GLN A 352 8.24 14.01 -7.14
N PRO A 353 9.13 13.52 -6.26
CA PRO A 353 8.72 12.76 -5.07
C PRO A 353 7.79 13.52 -4.12
N LEU A 354 7.89 14.85 -4.10
CA LEU A 354 7.06 15.75 -3.29
C LEU A 354 5.79 16.24 -3.99
N GLY A 355 5.47 15.73 -5.19
CA GLY A 355 4.43 16.26 -6.07
C GLY A 355 4.80 17.60 -6.73
N GLY A 356 4.45 17.77 -8.01
CA GLY A 356 4.66 19.03 -8.75
C GLY A 356 3.41 19.91 -8.82
N ARG A 357 3.56 21.23 -9.03
CA ARG A 357 2.43 22.02 -9.57
C ARG A 357 2.00 21.38 -10.89
N PRO A 358 0.71 21.11 -11.11
CA PRO A 358 0.28 20.42 -12.31
C PRO A 358 0.70 21.20 -13.56
N VAL A 359 1.55 20.60 -14.38
CA VAL A 359 1.70 20.99 -15.78
C VAL A 359 0.40 20.63 -16.49
N ALA A 360 0.01 21.40 -17.51
CA ALA A 360 -1.30 21.30 -18.16
C ALA A 360 -1.69 19.89 -18.67
N ALA A 361 -0.74 18.97 -18.79
CA ALA A 361 -0.95 17.56 -19.11
C ALA A 361 -1.60 16.73 -17.97
N VAL A 362 -1.52 17.19 -16.71
CA VAL A 362 -2.13 16.57 -15.51
C VAL A 362 -3.20 17.51 -14.93
N GLY A 363 -4.17 17.84 -15.77
CA GLY A 363 -5.35 18.63 -15.39
C GLY A 363 -6.25 18.11 -14.24
N PRO A 364 -6.31 16.81 -13.87
CA PRO A 364 -7.32 16.34 -12.91
C PRO A 364 -7.11 16.66 -11.43
N ASN A 365 -6.01 17.30 -11.02
CA ASN A 365 -5.67 17.49 -9.59
C ASN A 365 -5.13 18.89 -9.25
N SER A 366 -5.48 19.92 -10.03
CA SER A 366 -4.96 21.29 -9.86
C SER A 366 -5.38 22.03 -8.60
N ASP A 367 -6.36 21.47 -7.93
CA ASP A 367 -7.14 22.05 -6.84
C ASP A 367 -6.82 21.38 -5.48
N ARG A 368 -5.91 20.39 -5.46
CA ARG A 368 -5.41 19.76 -4.24
C ARG A 368 -4.06 20.34 -3.81
N PRO A 369 -3.85 20.65 -2.52
CA PRO A 369 -2.54 21.07 -2.02
C PRO A 369 -1.52 19.94 -2.21
N GLY A 370 -0.29 20.29 -2.60
CA GLY A 370 0.79 19.30 -2.77
C GLY A 370 1.14 18.62 -1.43
N PRO A 371 1.81 17.45 -1.46
CA PRO A 371 2.14 16.64 -0.28
C PRO A 371 2.70 17.40 0.94
N LEU A 372 3.48 18.46 0.73
CA LEU A 372 4.01 19.30 1.83
C LEU A 372 2.95 20.09 2.60
N LEU A 373 1.80 20.35 1.99
CA LEU A 373 0.69 21.10 2.57
C LEU A 373 -0.48 20.19 2.96
N ASP A 374 -0.33 18.87 2.79
CA ASP A 374 -1.36 17.90 3.17
C ASP A 374 -1.51 17.88 4.71
N PRO A 375 -2.72 18.10 5.26
CA PRO A 375 -2.94 18.09 6.70
C PRO A 375 -2.59 16.74 7.35
N THR A 376 -2.73 15.65 6.62
CA THR A 376 -2.38 14.29 7.06
C THR A 376 -0.87 14.15 7.16
N ILE A 377 -0.13 14.55 6.13
CA ILE A 377 1.34 14.52 6.14
C ILE A 377 1.87 15.46 7.24
N ASN A 378 1.27 16.63 7.44
CA ASN A 378 1.65 17.55 8.50
C ASN A 378 1.33 17.03 9.92
N LYS A 379 0.22 16.29 10.09
CA LYS A 379 -0.11 15.65 11.37
C LYS A 379 0.91 14.57 11.71
N ILE A 380 1.31 13.80 10.69
CA ILE A 380 2.34 12.77 10.76
C ILE A 380 3.70 13.40 11.13
N VAL A 381 4.17 14.43 10.41
CA VAL A 381 5.41 15.17 10.75
C VAL A 381 5.41 15.70 12.19
N LYS A 382 4.26 16.22 12.67
CA LYS A 382 4.15 16.74 14.04
C LYS A 382 4.27 15.66 15.11
N SER A 383 3.77 14.46 14.86
CA SER A 383 3.81 13.37 15.83
C SER A 383 5.16 12.66 15.87
N THR A 384 5.90 12.65 14.78
CA THR A 384 7.04 11.73 14.60
C THR A 384 8.30 12.41 14.05
N GLY A 385 8.36 13.74 13.97
CA GLY A 385 9.55 14.45 13.50
C GLY A 385 9.66 14.54 11.97
N ALA A 386 10.85 14.88 11.47
CA ALA A 386 11.06 15.11 10.04
C ALA A 386 10.82 13.81 9.24
N VAL A 387 9.97 13.91 8.21
CA VAL A 387 9.77 12.83 7.23
C VAL A 387 10.94 12.84 6.27
N ARG A 388 11.76 11.78 6.28
CA ARG A 388 12.85 11.59 5.31
C ARG A 388 12.35 10.65 4.21
N TYR A 389 12.67 10.98 2.97
CA TYR A 389 12.35 10.16 1.81
C TYR A 389 13.49 9.16 1.58
N LEU A 390 13.43 7.99 2.22
CA LEU A 390 14.37 6.88 2.01
C LEU A 390 13.99 5.63 2.84
N ASP A 391 14.05 4.45 2.22
CA ASP A 391 13.21 3.25 2.50
C ASP A 391 13.82 2.15 3.39
N PRO A 392 13.00 1.22 3.96
CA PRO A 392 13.48 0.05 4.72
C PRO A 392 13.71 -1.28 3.99
N LYS A 393 13.63 -1.41 2.66
CA LYS A 393 13.76 -2.74 2.00
C LYS A 393 14.51 -2.82 0.67
N GLY A 394 15.20 -1.79 0.20
CA GLY A 394 15.90 -1.88 -1.09
C GLY A 394 15.46 -0.87 -2.17
N HIS A 395 14.60 0.10 -1.85
CA HIS A 395 13.95 1.02 -2.80
C HIS A 395 13.53 2.36 -2.19
N ILE A 396 14.24 3.45 -2.44
CA ILE A 396 13.94 4.85 -1.98
C ILE A 396 12.43 5.20 -1.89
N GLY A 397 11.90 5.30 -0.67
CA GLY A 397 10.51 5.60 -0.29
C GLY A 397 10.37 5.84 1.23
N PHE A 398 9.24 6.36 1.72
CA PHE A 398 9.03 7.14 2.97
C PHE A 398 9.25 6.48 4.35
N ASP A 399 9.79 7.23 5.35
CA ASP A 399 9.61 6.99 6.81
C ASP A 399 9.87 8.25 7.69
N ILE A 400 9.55 8.22 9.01
CA ILE A 400 9.52 9.39 9.92
C ILE A 400 10.40 9.20 11.18
N PHE A 401 11.29 10.16 11.48
CA PHE A 401 12.44 9.95 12.39
C PHE A 401 12.58 10.98 13.55
N SER A 402 13.15 10.53 14.68
CA SER A 402 13.51 11.37 15.83
C SER A 402 14.93 11.92 15.69
N GLU A 403 15.10 13.23 15.80
CA GLU A 403 16.42 13.89 15.67
C GLU A 403 17.41 13.55 16.81
N SER A 404 16.95 13.06 17.97
CA SER A 404 17.84 12.79 19.11
C SER A 404 18.51 11.41 19.07
N VAL A 405 17.98 10.48 18.26
CA VAL A 405 18.43 9.08 18.19
C VAL A 405 18.60 8.53 16.77
N ASP A 406 18.23 9.29 15.73
CA ASP A 406 18.32 8.90 14.31
C ASP A 406 17.65 7.54 14.00
N GLU A 407 16.55 7.26 14.71
CA GLU A 407 15.70 6.08 14.56
C GLU A 407 14.23 6.50 14.28
N PRO A 408 13.40 5.64 13.66
CA PRO A 408 11.99 5.94 13.40
C PRO A 408 11.24 6.23 14.71
N VAL A 409 10.42 7.29 14.72
CA VAL A 409 9.66 7.62 15.94
C VAL A 409 8.50 6.68 16.08
N VAL A 410 8.56 5.85 17.11
CA VAL A 410 7.38 5.15 17.63
C VAL A 410 6.48 6.23 18.22
N ALA A 411 5.34 6.50 17.57
CA ALA A 411 4.37 7.45 18.06
C ALA A 411 3.82 6.94 19.40
N ALA A 412 4.20 7.61 20.50
CA ALA A 412 3.50 7.46 21.77
C ALA A 412 2.14 8.17 21.69
N GLU A 413 1.14 7.56 22.32
CA GLU A 413 -0.29 7.88 22.30
C GLU A 413 -0.67 9.35 22.51
#